data_AF-A0AA40A6J9-F1
#
_entry.id   AF-A0AA40A6J9-F1
#
_cell.length_a   1.000
_cell.length_b   1.000
_cell.length_c   1.000
_cell.angle_alpha   90.00
_cell.angle_beta   90.00
_cell.angle_gamma   90.00
#
_symmetry.space_group_name_H-M   'P 1'
#
loop_
_entity.id
_entity.type
_entity.pdbx_description
1 polymer ?
#
loop_
_entity_poly.entity_id
_entity_poly.type
_entity_poly.pdbx_seq_one_letter_code
_entity_poly.pdbx_strand_id
1 'polypeptide(L)' 'MEFDEALAVEKMQYCLRCKRRWFDVELKPDGVCKHCHDKDDKKRGDEPFFFSANNNSDFGSIP' A
#
# COMPACT_ATOMS: atom_id res chain seq x y z
N MET A 1 15.03 13.37 -25.34
CA MET A 1 14.26 13.94 -24.22
C MET A 1 13.07 13.01 -23.92
N GLU A 2 13.29 11.70 -23.87
CA GLU A 2 12.19 10.73 -23.69
C GLU A 2 12.04 10.28 -22.23
N PHE A 3 13.14 10.29 -21.46
CA PHE A 3 13.16 9.81 -20.09
C PHE A 3 12.32 10.70 -19.15
N ASP A 4 12.49 12.03 -19.24
CA ASP A 4 11.78 12.98 -18.38
C ASP A 4 10.27 13.00 -18.66
N GLU A 5 9.88 12.78 -19.91
CA GLU A 5 8.48 12.70 -20.33
C GLU A 5 7.83 11.41 -19.82
N ALA A 6 8.51 10.27 -19.92
CA ALA A 6 8.04 8.99 -19.39
C ALA A 6 7.85 9.03 -17.85
N LEU A 7 8.78 9.65 -17.13
CA LEU A 7 8.70 9.81 -15.68
C LEU A 7 7.54 10.73 -15.27
N ALA A 8 7.23 11.75 -16.06
CA ALA A 8 6.12 12.67 -15.79
C ALA A 8 4.73 12.01 -15.92
N VAL A 9 4.62 10.91 -16.68
CA VAL A 9 3.36 10.15 -16.83
C VAL A 9 3.17 9.11 -15.72
N GLU A 10 4.25 8.70 -15.04
CA GLU A 10 4.18 7.73 -13.96
C GLU A 10 3.43 8.31 -12.75
N LYS A 11 2.20 7.83 -12.56
CA LYS A 11 1.36 8.22 -11.42
C LYS A 11 1.72 7.39 -10.20
N MET A 12 2.30 8.05 -9.20
CA MET A 12 2.45 7.50 -7.86
C MET A 12 1.08 7.11 -7.28
N GLN A 13 0.88 5.83 -7.03
CA GLN A 13 -0.31 5.27 -6.39
C GLN A 13 -0.08 5.18 -4.88
N TYR A 14 -1.15 5.31 -4.09
CA TYR A 14 -1.07 5.33 -2.64
C TYR A 14 -1.84 4.16 -2.01
N CYS A 15 -1.16 3.38 -1.17
CA CYS A 15 -1.80 2.30 -0.43
C CYS A 15 -2.38 2.80 0.90
N LEU A 16 -3.67 2.58 1.13
CA LEU A 16 -4.36 3.02 2.35
C LEU A 16 -3.92 2.26 3.61
N ARG A 17 -3.36 1.06 3.46
CA ARG A 17 -2.95 0.17 4.55
C ARG A 17 -1.55 0.50 5.06
N CYS A 18 -0.55 0.44 4.19
CA CYS A 18 0.85 0.69 4.56
C CYS A 18 1.29 2.16 4.40
N LYS A 19 0.40 3.04 3.92
CA LYS A 19 0.63 4.48 3.73
C LYS A 19 1.83 4.82 2.82
N ARG A 20 2.22 3.91 1.93
CA ARG A 20 3.32 4.13 0.97
C ARG A 20 2.77 4.66 -0.36
N ARG A 21 3.55 5.56 -1.00
CA ARG A 21 3.34 6.03 -2.37
C ARG A 21 4.41 5.43 -3.28
N TRP A 22 4.02 4.75 -4.35
CA TRP A 22 4.94 4.14 -5.31
C TRP A 22 4.34 4.14 -6.72
N PHE A 23 5.16 4.17 -7.76
CA PHE A 23 4.70 4.25 -9.16
C PHE A 23 4.27 2.89 -9.71
N ASP A 24 4.96 1.81 -9.30
CA ASP A 24 4.66 0.43 -9.69
C ASP A 24 4.05 -0.36 -8.53
N VAL A 25 2.89 0.10 -8.04
CA VAL A 25 2.14 -0.63 -7.01
C VAL A 25 0.78 -1.05 -7.54
N GLU A 26 0.53 -2.36 -7.51
CA GLU A 26 -0.78 -2.92 -7.82
C GLU A 26 -1.72 -2.71 -6.64
N LEU A 27 -2.65 -1.76 -6.77
CA LEU A 27 -3.75 -1.56 -5.83
C LEU A 27 -4.94 -2.46 -6.20
N LYS A 28 -5.53 -3.09 -5.18
CA LYS A 28 -6.82 -3.78 -5.29
C LYS A 28 -7.96 -2.75 -5.17
N PRO A 29 -9.22 -3.13 -5.49
CA PRO A 29 -10.36 -2.19 -5.47
C PRO A 29 -10.63 -1.50 -4.13
N ASP A 30 -10.11 -2.05 -3.02
CA ASP A 30 -10.18 -1.48 -1.67
C ASP A 30 -9.08 -0.44 -1.39
N GLY A 31 -8.23 -0.11 -2.36
CA GLY A 31 -7.11 0.83 -2.20
C GLY A 31 -5.94 0.26 -1.40
N VAL A 32 -5.90 -1.06 -1.19
CA VAL A 32 -4.81 -1.77 -0.52
C VAL A 32 -3.94 -2.46 -1.57
N CYS A 33 -2.62 -2.35 -1.41
CA CYS A 33 -1.70 -2.95 -2.36
C CYS A 33 -1.65 -4.48 -2.23
N LYS A 34 -1.31 -5.16 -3.33
CA LYS A 34 -1.13 -6.62 -3.37
C LYS A 34 -0.23 -7.14 -2.25
N HIS A 35 0.87 -6.46 -1.93
CA HIS A 35 1.79 -6.89 -0.86
C HIS A 35 1.12 -6.95 0.52
N CYS A 36 0.21 -6.03 0.82
CA CYS A 36 -0.53 -6.06 2.09
C CYS A 36 -1.52 -7.23 2.09
N HIS A 37 -2.27 -7.42 0.99
CA HIS A 37 -3.15 -8.58 0.81
C HIS A 37 -2.38 -9.90 0.96
N ASP A 38 -1.25 -10.08 0.26
CA ASP A 38 -0.44 -11.31 0.34
C ASP A 38 0.05 -11.62 1.76
N LYS A 39 0.27 -10.59 2.60
CA LYS A 39 0.63 -10.76 4.01
C LYS A 39 -0.59 -11.14 4.84
N ASP A 40 -1.69 -10.44 4.63
CA ASP A 40 -2.91 -10.59 5.42
C ASP A 40 -3.69 -11.87 5.06
N ASP A 41 -3.57 -12.38 3.83
CA ASP A 41 -4.14 -13.66 3.39
C ASP A 41 -3.48 -14.86 4.09
N LYS A 42 -2.26 -14.68 4.63
CA LYS A 42 -1.51 -15.71 5.36
C LYS A 42 -1.73 -15.67 6.87
N LYS A 43 -2.45 -14.66 7.37
CA LYS A 43 -2.67 -14.44 8.80
C LYS A 43 -3.75 -15.41 9.32
N ARG A 44 -3.74 -15.70 10.62
CA ARG A 44 -4.83 -16.46 11.27
C ARG A 44 -6.11 -15.63 11.37
N GLY A 45 -7.27 -16.27 11.53
CA GLY A 45 -8.56 -15.57 11.56
C GLY A 45 -8.62 -14.45 12.61
N ASP A 46 -8.00 -14.68 13.78
CA ASP A 46 -7.92 -13.79 14.93
C ASP A 46 -6.73 -12.82 14.91
N GLU A 47 -5.76 -13.00 14.00
CA GLU A 47 -4.63 -12.10 13.88
C GLU A 47 -5.07 -10.75 13.27
N PRO A 48 -4.62 -9.62 13.83
CA PRO A 48 -4.88 -8.31 13.24
C PRO A 48 -4.16 -8.19 11.88
N PHE A 49 -4.62 -7.26 11.04
CA PHE A 49 -3.92 -6.91 9.80
C PHE A 49 -2.50 -6.43 10.10
N PHE A 50 -1.54 -6.78 9.24
CA PHE A 50 -0.12 -6.53 9.49
C PHE A 50 0.17 -5.03 9.73
N PHE A 51 -0.37 -4.14 8.89
CA PHE A 51 -0.35 -2.70 9.14
C PHE A 51 -1.70 -2.25 9.71
N SER A 52 -1.81 -2.20 11.03
CA SER A 52 -3.03 -1.74 11.70
C SER A 52 -2.74 -1.25 13.11
N ALA A 53 -3.68 -0.47 13.65
CA ALA A 53 -3.58 0.03 15.03
C ALA A 53 -3.60 -1.14 16.03
N ASN A 54 -4.43 -2.15 15.76
CA ASN A 54 -4.49 -3.39 16.54
C ASN A 54 -3.17 -4.19 16.53
N ASN A 55 -2.31 -4.01 15.52
CA ASN A 55 -0.98 -4.62 15.46
C ASN A 55 0.16 -3.63 15.81
N ASN A 56 -0.16 -2.48 16.42
CA ASN A 56 0.81 -1.40 16.74
C ASN A 56 1.70 -1.00 15.54
N SER A 57 1.19 -1.18 14.32
CA SER A 57 1.91 -0.99 13.06
C SER A 57 1.12 -0.09 12.11
N ASP A 58 0.25 0.76 12.67
CA ASP A 58 -0.39 1.83 11.94
C ASP A 58 0.56 3.02 11.87
N PHE A 59 0.75 3.54 10.67
CA PHE A 59 1.51 4.77 10.45
C PHE A 59 0.67 6.02 10.77
N GLY A 60 -0.61 5.84 11.12
CA GLY A 60 -1.54 6.92 11.45
C GLY A 60 -1.94 7.72 10.21
N SER A 61 -2.51 8.90 10.46
CA SER A 61 -2.81 9.86 9.40
C SER A 61 -1.55 10.64 9.06
N ILE A 62 -1.10 10.54 7.80
CA ILE A 62 -0.07 11.44 7.27
C ILE A 62 -0.74 12.81 7.03
N PRO A 63 -0.20 13.93 7.55
CA PRO A 63 -0.72 15.29 7.33
C PRO A 63 -0.79 15.69 5.86
#